data_AF-A0A1E5QEF0-F1
#
_entry.id   AF-A0A1E5QEF0-F1
#
_cell.length_a   1.000
_cell.length_b   1.000
_cell.length_c   1.000
_cell.angle_alpha   90.00
_cell.angle_beta   90.00
_cell.angle_gamma   90.00
#
_symmetry.space_group_name_H-M   'P 1'
#
loop_
_entity.id
_entity.type
_entity.pdbx_description
1 polymer ?
#
loop_
_entity_poly.entity_id
_entity_poly.type
_entity_poly.pdbx_seq_one_letter_code
_entity_poly.pdbx_strand_id
1 'polypeptide(L)'
;MAAIAIFTPSFAFIILAAPFLLRIRQNPGIRHFLKGVTPAVLGAIAAAAIPLAQATLIQETLARSLFAIIISILALIALLRFKRPTWQLVPLGAIAGLIVGSLL
;
A
#
# COMPACT_ATOMS: atom_id res chain seq x y z
N MET A 1 1.71 -8.46 -22.11
CA MET A 1 1.32 -9.90 -22.11
C MET A 1 1.43 -10.54 -20.72
N ALA A 2 2.49 -10.33 -19.94
CA ALA A 2 2.61 -10.89 -18.58
C ALA A 2 1.50 -10.46 -17.58
N ALA A 3 1.03 -9.21 -17.66
CA ALA A 3 -0.03 -8.71 -16.79
C ALA A 3 -1.32 -9.53 -16.92
N ILE A 4 -1.73 -9.84 -18.16
CA ILE A 4 -2.97 -10.61 -18.40
C ILE A 4 -2.83 -12.00 -17.76
N ALA A 5 -1.72 -12.71 -17.97
CA ALA A 5 -1.52 -14.03 -17.39
C ALA A 5 -1.53 -14.06 -15.85
N ILE A 6 -1.04 -13.01 -15.18
CA ILE A 6 -0.97 -12.93 -13.70
C ILE A 6 -2.29 -12.43 -13.09
N PHE A 7 -2.96 -11.49 -13.76
CA PHE A 7 -4.20 -10.91 -13.24
C PHE A 7 -5.44 -11.74 -13.58
N THR A 8 -5.49 -12.41 -14.74
CA THR A 8 -6.62 -13.26 -15.14
C THR A 8 -7.03 -14.30 -14.09
N PRO A 9 -6.13 -15.09 -13.46
CA PRO A 9 -6.54 -16.03 -12.43
C PRO A 9 -7.11 -15.30 -11.20
N SER A 10 -6.53 -14.18 -10.79
CA SER A 10 -7.01 -13.39 -9.65
C SER A 10 -8.41 -12.81 -9.91
N PHE A 11 -8.65 -12.27 -11.10
CA PHE A 11 -9.98 -11.81 -11.52
C PHE A 11 -11.00 -12.94 -11.58
N ALA A 12 -10.60 -14.12 -12.09
CA ALA A 12 -11.47 -15.29 -12.11
C ALA A 12 -11.89 -15.70 -10.68
N PHE A 13 -10.96 -15.72 -9.74
CA PHE A 13 -11.26 -15.96 -8.32
C PHE A 13 -12.20 -14.91 -7.74
N ILE A 14 -11.98 -13.62 -8.01
CA ILE A 14 -12.84 -12.54 -7.51
C ILE A 14 -14.26 -12.67 -8.06
N ILE A 15 -14.41 -12.88 -9.37
CA ILE A 15 -15.73 -13.02 -10.01
C ILE A 15 -16.48 -14.23 -9.44
N LEU A 16 -15.79 -15.33 -9.17
CA LEU A 16 -16.38 -16.52 -8.58
C LEU A 16 -16.75 -16.33 -7.09
N ALA A 17 -15.90 -15.66 -6.32
CA ALA A 17 -16.08 -15.45 -4.89
C ALA A 17 -17.09 -14.33 -4.56
N ALA A 18 -17.18 -13.29 -5.40
CA ALA A 18 -18.05 -12.13 -5.20
C ALA A 18 -19.53 -12.49 -4.93
N PRO A 19 -20.22 -13.32 -5.72
CA PRO A 19 -21.63 -13.67 -5.46
C PRO A 19 -21.80 -14.46 -4.16
N PHE A 20 -20.85 -15.32 -3.82
CA PHE A 20 -20.86 -16.09 -2.58
C PHE A 20 -20.72 -15.17 -1.36
N LEU A 21 -19.80 -14.20 -1.43
CA LEU A 21 -19.58 -13.21 -0.38
C LEU A 21 -20.78 -12.27 -0.21
N LEU A 22 -21.45 -11.90 -1.30
CA LEU A 22 -22.68 -11.10 -1.27
C LEU A 22 -23.82 -11.85 -0.56
N ARG A 23 -23.97 -13.16 -0.81
CA ARG A 23 -24.99 -14.00 -0.18
C ARG A 23 -24.72 -14.18 1.33
N ILE A 24 -23.45 -14.36 1.71
CA ILE A 24 -23.00 -14.43 3.11
C ILE A 24 -23.23 -13.11 3.85
N ARG A 25 -23.01 -11.96 3.19
CA ARG A 25 -23.21 -10.62 3.75
C ARG A 25 -24.65 -10.29 4.12
N GLN A 26 -25.64 -10.98 3.54
CA GLN A 26 -27.05 -10.75 3.84
C GLN A 26 -27.43 -11.25 5.23
N ASN A 27 -26.65 -12.15 5.83
CA ASN A 27 -26.91 -12.63 7.19
C ASN A 27 -26.41 -11.61 8.24
N PRO A 28 -27.28 -11.07 9.12
CA PRO A 28 -26.92 -10.01 10.06
C PRO A 28 -25.77 -10.39 11.01
N GLY A 29 -25.61 -11.67 11.37
CA GLY A 29 -24.49 -12.12 12.21
C GLY A 29 -23.12 -11.91 11.55
N ILE A 30 -23.00 -12.27 10.27
CA ILE A 30 -21.74 -12.19 9.53
C ILE A 30 -21.41 -10.76 9.14
N ARG A 31 -22.43 -9.91 8.98
CA ARG A 31 -22.24 -8.47 8.75
C ARG A 31 -21.49 -7.78 9.88
N HIS A 32 -21.65 -8.21 11.14
CA HIS A 32 -20.90 -7.65 12.27
C HIS A 32 -19.43 -8.08 12.25
N PHE A 33 -19.16 -9.34 11.93
CA PHE A 33 -17.79 -9.82 11.70
C PHE A 33 -17.09 -9.05 10.56
N LEU A 34 -17.78 -8.88 9.43
CA LEU A 34 -17.26 -8.17 8.27
C LEU A 34 -17.01 -6.67 8.53
N LYS A 35 -17.76 -6.04 9.44
CA LYS A 35 -17.44 -4.67 9.90
C LYS A 35 -16.11 -4.62 10.64
N GLY A 36 -15.73 -5.68 11.36
CA GLY A 36 -14.43 -5.81 12.02
C GLY A 36 -13.28 -6.10 11.06
N VAL A 37 -13.56 -6.53 9.83
CA VAL A 37 -12.51 -6.79 8.82
C VAL A 37 -11.84 -5.49 8.36
N THR A 38 -12.59 -4.40 8.19
CA THR A 38 -12.02 -3.11 7.78
C THR A 38 -10.89 -2.61 8.71
N PRO A 39 -11.09 -2.50 10.04
CA PRO A 39 -10.01 -2.11 10.94
C PRO A 39 -8.90 -3.17 11.03
N ALA A 40 -9.21 -4.47 10.87
CA ALA A 40 -8.19 -5.52 10.84
C ALA A 40 -7.26 -5.40 9.62
N VAL A 41 -7.81 -5.13 8.44
CA VAL A 41 -7.03 -4.88 7.21
C VAL A 41 -6.16 -3.64 7.36
N LEU A 42 -6.69 -2.56 7.95
CA LEU A 42 -5.91 -1.36 8.23
C LEU A 42 -4.74 -1.65 9.18
N GLY A 43 -4.98 -2.46 10.22
CA GLY A 43 -3.93 -2.93 11.13
C GLY A 43 -2.89 -3.79 10.43
N ALA A 44 -3.28 -4.69 9.53
CA ALA A 44 -2.36 -5.51 8.75
C ALA A 44 -1.50 -4.67 7.80
N ILE A 45 -2.09 -3.68 7.12
CA ILE A 45 -1.35 -2.73 6.29
C ILE A 45 -0.32 -1.95 7.14
N ALA A 46 -0.74 -1.45 8.30
CA ALA A 46 0.16 -0.76 9.22
C ALA A 46 1.31 -1.68 9.69
N ALA A 47 1.00 -2.92 10.06
CA ALA A 47 1.98 -3.92 10.48
C ALA A 47 3.00 -4.26 9.38
N ALA A 48 2.60 -4.26 8.11
CA ALA A 48 3.53 -4.42 6.98
C ALA A 48 4.34 -3.13 6.70
N ALA A 49 3.74 -1.96 6.92
CA ALA A 49 4.38 -0.67 6.67
C ALA A 49 5.47 -0.33 7.69
N ILE A 50 5.30 -0.68 8.97
CA ILE A 50 6.27 -0.42 10.05
C ILE A 50 7.67 -1.00 9.76
N PRO A 51 7.83 -2.32 9.49
CA PRO A 51 9.15 -2.89 9.21
C PRO A 51 9.73 -2.36 7.90
N LEU A 52 8.89 -2.07 6.90
CA LEU A 52 9.35 -1.44 5.65
C LEU A 52 9.92 -0.05 5.91
N ALA A 53 9.27 0.75 6.76
CA ALA A 53 9.76 2.06 7.18
C ALA A 53 11.04 1.95 8.01
N GLN A 54 11.13 1.00 8.93
CA GLN A 54 12.34 0.74 9.70
C GLN A 54 13.52 0.34 8.81
N ALA A 55 13.30 -0.56 7.85
CA ALA A 55 14.32 -1.00 6.89
C ALA A 55 14.80 0.14 5.97
N THR A 56 13.96 1.12 5.67
CA THR A 56 14.35 2.30 4.88
C THR A 56 15.04 3.39 5.71
N LEU A 57 14.71 3.52 7.00
CA LEU A 57 15.27 4.57 7.88
C LEU A 57 16.59 4.17 8.56
N ILE A 58 16.82 2.87 8.76
CA ILE A 58 17.99 2.34 9.45
C ILE A 58 19.00 1.86 8.39
N GLN A 59 19.80 2.79 7.85
CA GLN A 59 21.00 2.48 7.07
C GLN A 59 22.22 3.12 7.74
N GLU A 60 23.33 2.36 7.79
CA GLU A 60 24.54 2.61 8.61
C GLU A 60 25.36 3.88 8.27
N THR A 61 24.91 4.76 7.39
CA THR A 61 25.62 6.00 7.04
C THR A 61 24.84 7.23 7.50
N LEU A 62 25.40 7.96 8.49
CA LEU A 62 24.80 9.15 9.13
C LEU A 62 24.30 10.22 8.14
N ALA A 63 24.90 10.31 6.94
CA ALA A 63 24.46 11.24 5.89
C ALA A 63 23.15 10.79 5.18
N ARG A 64 22.91 9.48 5.05
CA ARG A 64 21.74 8.91 4.36
C ARG A 64 20.50 8.87 5.26
N SER A 65 20.70 8.76 6.57
CA SER A 65 19.62 8.79 7.57
C SER A 65 18.87 10.13 7.56
N LEU A 66 19.58 11.27 7.48
CA LEU A 66 18.95 12.59 7.40
C LEU A 66 18.12 12.78 6.11
N PHE A 67 18.63 12.30 4.96
CA PHE A 67 17.88 12.31 3.70
C PHE A 67 16.67 11.37 3.72
N ALA A 68 16.80 10.17 4.31
CA ALA A 68 15.69 9.23 4.45
C ALA A 68 14.57 9.81 5.34
N ILE A 69 14.94 10.52 6.41
CA ILE A 69 13.98 11.22 7.28
C ILE A 69 13.30 12.37 6.53
N ILE A 70 14.04 13.19 5.78
CA ILE A 70 13.46 14.29 4.98
C ILE A 70 12.52 13.73 3.91
N ILE A 71 12.91 12.69 3.17
CA ILE A 71 12.09 12.05 2.15
C ILE A 71 10.87 11.38 2.78
N SER A 72 11.01 10.74 3.94
CA SER A 72 9.90 10.14 4.69
C SER A 72 8.90 11.19 5.14
N ILE A 73 9.38 12.32 5.68
CA ILE A 73 8.53 13.45 6.08
C ILE A 73 7.86 14.09 4.86
N LEU A 74 8.59 14.29 3.75
CA LEU A 74 8.03 14.79 2.49
C LEU A 74 6.98 13.84 1.91
N ALA A 75 7.25 12.53 1.92
CA ALA A 75 6.32 11.51 1.47
C ALA A 75 5.10 11.43 2.38
N LEU A 76 5.27 11.51 3.70
CA LEU A 76 4.19 11.50 4.68
C LEU A 76 3.33 12.75 4.55
N ILE A 77 3.94 13.93 4.40
CA ILE A 77 3.23 15.20 4.15
C ILE A 77 2.52 15.15 2.80
N ALA A 78 3.15 14.64 1.75
CA ALA A 78 2.50 14.47 0.45
C ALA A 78 1.30 13.50 0.54
N LEU A 79 1.45 12.37 1.25
CA LEU A 79 0.39 11.38 1.44
C LEU A 79 -0.79 11.94 2.26
N LEU A 80 -0.50 12.74 3.30
CA LEU A 80 -1.51 13.37 4.16
C LEU A 80 -2.17 14.59 3.50
N ARG A 81 -1.45 15.33 2.67
CA ARG A 81 -1.94 16.56 2.01
C ARG A 81 -2.69 16.27 0.72
N PHE A 82 -2.31 15.24 -0.05
CA PHE A 82 -2.94 14.93 -1.33
C PHE A 82 -3.96 13.78 -1.22
N LYS A 83 -5.21 14.12 -0.85
CA LYS A 83 -6.39 13.33 -1.21
C LYS A 83 -6.71 13.46 -2.72
N ARG A 84 -5.72 13.20 -3.59
CA ARG A 84 -5.83 13.40 -5.05
C ARG A 84 -5.20 12.20 -5.79
N PRO A 85 -5.77 11.82 -6.94
CA PRO A 85 -5.76 10.47 -7.47
C PRO A 85 -4.35 9.89 -7.62
N THR A 86 -4.23 8.63 -7.22
CA THR A 86 -3.04 7.77 -7.19
C THR A 86 -2.22 7.82 -8.49
N TRP A 87 -2.85 8.15 -9.63
CA TRP A 87 -2.22 8.30 -10.93
C TRP A 87 -1.07 9.33 -10.96
N GLN A 88 -1.12 10.42 -10.17
CA GLN A 88 -0.06 11.44 -10.19
C GLN A 88 1.08 11.18 -9.20
N LEU A 89 0.78 10.52 -8.08
CA LEU A 89 1.76 10.25 -7.01
C LEU A 89 2.74 9.12 -7.37
N VAL A 90 2.27 8.09 -8.07
CA VAL A 90 3.09 6.92 -8.46
C VAL A 90 4.24 7.30 -9.42
N PRO A 91 4.03 8.02 -10.53
CA PRO A 91 5.13 8.40 -11.43
C PRO A 91 6.08 9.39 -10.78
N LEU A 92 5.59 10.33 -9.97
CA LEU A 92 6.44 11.30 -9.28
C LEU A 92 7.35 10.63 -8.25
N GLY A 93 6.82 9.67 -7.48
CA GLY A 93 7.60 8.84 -6.55
C GLY A 93 8.63 7.96 -7.28
N ALA A 94 8.27 7.39 -8.43
CA ALA A 94 9.20 6.62 -9.26
C ALA A 94 10.36 7.48 -9.81
N ILE A 95 10.05 8.69 -10.30
CA ILE A 95 11.06 9.63 -10.79
C ILE A 95 11.99 10.08 -9.65
N ALA A 96 11.42 10.46 -8.50
CA ALA A 96 12.21 10.83 -7.32
C ALA A 96 13.10 9.66 -6.83
N GLY A 97 12.56 8.44 -6.81
CA GLY A 97 13.31 7.24 -6.46
C GLY A 97 14.46 6.93 -7.42
N LEU A 98 14.27 7.14 -8.72
CA LEU A 98 15.32 6.94 -9.73
C LEU A 98 16.45 7.95 -9.62
N ILE A 99 16.14 9.21 -9.33
CA ILE A 99 17.15 10.28 -9.16
C ILE A 99 17.99 10.04 -7.91
N VAL A 100 17.37 9.56 -6.82
CA VAL A 100 18.07 9.23 -5.58
C VAL A 100 18.84 7.91 -5.71
N GLY A 101 18.30 6.94 -6.47
CA GLY A 101 18.94 5.65 -6.72
C GLY A 101 20.10 5.69 -7.73
N SER A 102 20.19 6.71 -8.58
CA SER A 102 21.31 6.89 -9.52
C SER A 102 22.48 7.69 -8.94
N LEU A 103 22.27 8.39 -7.82
CA LEU A 103 23.30 9.18 -7.13
C LEU A 103 24.05 8.39 -6.04
N LEU A 104 23.71 7.10 -5.88
CA LEU A 104 24.16 6.17 -4.84
C LEU A 104 24.69 4.88 -5.48
#